data_AF-A0A0D6DXG3-F1
#
_entry.id   AF-A0A0D6DXG3-F1
#
_cell.length_a   1.000
_cell.length_b   1.000
_cell.length_c   1.000
_cell.angle_alpha   90.00
_cell.angle_beta   90.00
_cell.angle_gamma   90.00
#
_symmetry.space_group_name_H-M   'P 1'
#
loop_
_entity.id
_entity.type
_entity.pdbx_description
1 polymer ?
#
loop_
_entity_poly.entity_id
_entity_poly.type
_entity_poly.pdbx_seq_one_letter_code
_entity_poly.pdbx_strand_id
1 'polypeptide(L)'
;MKSCGIKNFKVYKLENSLIIFKPKKALHDVYQDPTVLNIAHHTQNTWQENRPFEEILDNTVQGKVVEEMFENYIAAKNSGIKYMSYDVFRNDNYSKHAPFDGFLYDTRSPFLDEGIGRVTEDVNKHNYGKLKDETFAWLTSHHVYTVEIKSSKIPEKDYPHQKNLDFNSWEYQKGIVKNLKKRDFFVYPKYNRTNGRSIHDFSDYINYVQHLNIPFKGDFITGLLDEERLGKCDIYTRIFVDKKHSDHLIAYMLGYVLKDSFFDNPYIINMPGKKSGNAVYFAFPISKAHHIDALMMDGVLW
;
A
#
# COMPACT_ATOMS: atom_id res chain seq x y z
N MET A 1 24.82 14.29 6.51
CA MET A 1 23.44 13.92 6.12
C MET A 1 22.58 15.18 6.14
N LYS A 2 21.83 15.51 5.09
CA LYS A 2 20.83 16.57 5.17
C LYS A 2 19.56 15.96 5.76
N SER A 3 19.37 16.09 7.07
CA SER A 3 18.10 15.79 7.72
C SER A 3 17.11 16.88 7.35
N CYS A 4 15.98 16.53 6.75
CA CYS A 4 14.82 17.41 6.70
C CYS A 4 13.97 17.06 7.92
N GLY A 5 13.83 17.98 8.87
CA GLY A 5 12.86 17.81 9.95
C GLY A 5 11.47 17.81 9.33
N ILE A 6 10.78 16.69 9.42
CA ILE A 6 9.35 16.59 9.13
C ILE A 6 8.66 16.52 10.49
N LYS A 7 7.48 17.13 10.63
CA LYS A 7 6.75 17.12 11.91
C LYS A 7 6.72 15.70 12.49
N ASN A 8 7.18 15.57 13.75
CA ASN A 8 7.22 14.34 14.53
C ASN A 8 8.21 13.24 14.06
N PHE A 9 8.95 13.39 12.96
CA PHE A 9 9.83 12.34 12.40
C PHE A 9 11.22 12.83 11.97
N LYS A 10 12.21 11.93 12.03
CA LYS A 10 13.49 12.13 11.34
C LYS A 10 13.49 11.34 10.04
N VAL A 11 13.76 12.02 8.93
CA VAL A 11 13.84 11.41 7.61
C VAL A 11 15.25 11.49 7.07
N TYR A 12 15.74 10.34 6.59
CA TYR A 12 17.01 10.22 5.91
C TYR A 12 16.80 9.65 4.51
N LYS A 13 17.49 10.22 3.55
CA LYS A 13 17.50 9.74 2.17
C LYS A 13 18.67 8.78 1.98
N LEU A 14 18.38 7.62 1.42
CA LEU A 14 19.39 6.67 0.93
C LEU A 14 19.07 6.34 -0.51
N GLU A 15 19.89 6.85 -1.44
CA GLU A 15 19.63 6.75 -2.87
C GLU A 15 18.19 7.23 -3.16
N ASN A 16 17.35 6.27 -3.57
CA ASN A 16 16.00 6.43 -4.04
C ASN A 16 14.95 6.01 -3.00
N SER A 17 15.40 5.84 -1.76
CA SER A 17 14.61 5.33 -0.64
C SER A 17 14.66 6.29 0.53
N LEU A 18 13.61 6.27 1.34
CA LEU A 18 13.54 7.01 2.59
C LEU A 18 13.60 6.04 3.76
N ILE A 19 14.34 6.45 4.78
CA ILE A 19 14.35 5.80 6.09
C ILE A 19 13.83 6.81 7.10
N ILE A 20 12.68 6.49 7.69
CA ILE A 20 11.91 7.38 8.55
C ILE A 20 11.91 6.80 9.96
N PHE A 21 12.26 7.62 10.95
CA PHE A 21 12.38 7.21 12.34
C PHE A 21 11.31 7.92 13.19
N LYS A 22 10.51 7.15 13.93
CA LYS A 22 9.58 7.63 14.97
C LYS A 22 9.96 6.98 16.31
N PRO A 23 10.19 7.75 17.39
CA PRO A 23 10.45 7.18 18.70
C PRO A 23 9.29 6.28 19.16
N LYS A 24 9.57 5.08 19.68
CA LYS A 24 8.52 4.14 20.14
C LYS A 24 7.65 4.71 21.25
N LYS A 25 8.20 5.56 22.11
CA LYS A 25 7.44 6.26 23.15
C LYS A 25 6.27 7.08 22.59
N ALA A 26 6.40 7.60 21.37
CA ALA A 26 5.35 8.35 20.69
C ALA A 26 4.29 7.44 20.04
N LEU A 27 4.42 6.11 20.16
CA LEU A 27 3.39 5.17 19.71
C LEU A 27 2.34 4.91 20.78
N HIS A 28 2.63 5.19 22.06
CA HIS A 28 1.73 4.88 23.16
C HIS A 28 0.33 5.48 22.94
N ASP A 29 0.29 6.75 22.55
CA ASP A 29 -0.96 7.46 22.26
C ASP A 29 -1.73 6.81 21.10
N VAL A 30 -1.03 6.29 20.09
CA VAL A 30 -1.65 5.61 18.94
C VAL A 30 -2.28 4.27 19.33
N TYR A 31 -1.69 3.54 20.29
CA TYR A 31 -2.28 2.32 20.82
C TYR A 31 -3.55 2.58 21.65
N GLN A 32 -3.70 3.78 22.20
CA GLN A 32 -4.86 4.18 23.01
C GLN A 32 -5.90 4.97 22.22
N ASP A 33 -5.63 5.27 20.94
CA ASP A 33 -6.52 6.03 20.09
C ASP A 33 -7.85 5.26 19.89
N PRO A 34 -9.01 5.83 20.27
CA PRO A 34 -10.30 5.16 20.14
C PRO A 34 -10.63 4.75 18.71
N THR A 35 -10.18 5.53 17.72
CA THR A 35 -10.35 5.23 16.30
C THR A 35 -9.55 4.00 15.90
N VAL A 36 -8.28 3.92 16.32
CA VAL A 36 -7.40 2.78 16.05
C VAL A 36 -7.96 1.50 16.67
N LEU A 37 -8.43 1.59 17.91
CA LEU A 37 -9.09 0.48 18.60
C LEU A 37 -10.36 0.05 17.86
N ASN A 38 -11.18 1.01 17.42
CA ASN A 38 -12.41 0.73 16.68
C ASN A 38 -12.14 0.03 15.34
N ILE A 39 -11.13 0.48 14.58
CA ILE A 39 -10.68 -0.19 13.36
C ILE A 39 -10.21 -1.61 13.67
N ALA A 40 -9.42 -1.81 14.72
CA ALA A 40 -8.93 -3.13 15.10
C ALA A 40 -10.07 -4.09 15.48
N HIS A 41 -11.11 -3.60 16.16
CA HIS A 41 -12.30 -4.41 16.51
C HIS A 41 -13.13 -4.82 15.29
N HIS A 42 -13.22 -3.97 14.27
CA HIS A 42 -14.01 -4.22 13.06
C HIS A 42 -13.20 -4.84 11.91
N THR A 43 -11.88 -5.00 12.07
CA THR A 43 -11.03 -5.66 11.08
C THR A 43 -11.37 -7.14 11.02
N GLN A 44 -12.11 -7.56 9.99
CA GLN A 44 -12.44 -8.97 9.81
C GLN A 44 -11.23 -9.78 9.34
N ASN A 45 -11.05 -10.94 9.95
CA ASN A 45 -10.03 -11.90 9.55
C ASN A 45 -10.45 -12.61 8.26
N THR A 46 -10.04 -12.09 7.12
CA THR A 46 -10.36 -12.70 5.81
C THR A 46 -9.52 -13.94 5.48
N TRP A 47 -8.46 -14.23 6.26
CA TRP A 47 -7.48 -15.29 5.94
C TRP A 47 -6.99 -16.14 7.12
N GLN A 48 -7.31 -15.73 8.36
CA GLN A 48 -6.84 -16.40 9.57
C GLN A 48 -7.97 -16.46 10.60
N GLU A 49 -8.68 -17.57 10.62
CA GLU A 49 -9.58 -17.86 11.74
C GLU A 49 -8.79 -17.73 13.05
N ASN A 50 -9.33 -16.98 14.02
CA ASN A 50 -8.81 -16.81 15.39
C ASN A 50 -7.50 -16.00 15.55
N ARG A 51 -7.24 -14.99 14.70
CA ARG A 51 -6.13 -14.06 14.94
C ARG A 51 -6.33 -13.28 16.27
N PRO A 52 -5.34 -13.23 17.19
CA PRO A 52 -5.47 -12.50 18.45
C PRO A 52 -5.67 -11.00 18.22
N PHE A 53 -6.51 -10.38 19.06
CA PHE A 53 -6.78 -8.94 18.97
C PHE A 53 -5.50 -8.11 19.11
N GLU A 54 -4.54 -8.49 19.97
CA GLU A 54 -3.29 -7.73 20.09
C GLU A 54 -2.49 -7.72 18.78
N GLU A 55 -2.53 -8.82 18.02
CA GLU A 55 -1.85 -8.91 16.71
C GLU A 55 -2.55 -8.06 15.64
N ILE A 56 -3.88 -7.96 15.72
CA ILE A 56 -4.67 -7.07 14.86
C ILE A 56 -4.33 -5.62 15.20
N LEU A 57 -4.39 -5.26 16.48
CA LEU A 57 -4.08 -3.91 16.97
C LEU A 57 -2.64 -3.49 16.61
N ASP A 58 -1.63 -4.34 16.83
CA ASP A 58 -0.24 -4.04 16.45
C ASP A 58 -0.08 -3.74 14.95
N ASN A 59 -0.81 -4.48 14.11
CA ASN A 59 -0.83 -4.25 12.68
C ASN A 59 -1.57 -2.97 12.30
N THR A 60 -2.71 -2.68 12.94
CA THR A 60 -3.47 -1.44 12.71
C THR A 60 -2.64 -0.22 13.09
N VAL A 61 -1.99 -0.25 14.26
CA VAL A 61 -1.05 0.81 14.70
C VAL A 61 0.10 0.95 13.71
N GLN A 62 0.68 -0.16 13.22
CA GLN A 62 1.73 -0.09 12.21
C GLN A 62 1.24 0.61 10.94
N GLY A 63 0.05 0.25 10.45
CA GLY A 63 -0.55 0.87 9.26
C GLY A 63 -0.73 2.37 9.45
N LYS A 64 -1.36 2.78 10.55
CA LYS A 64 -1.67 4.20 10.83
C LYS A 64 -0.43 5.06 10.99
N VAL A 65 0.61 4.54 11.65
CA VAL A 65 1.88 5.26 11.79
C VAL A 65 2.57 5.44 10.45
N VAL A 66 2.54 4.40 9.61
CA VAL A 66 3.15 4.45 8.27
C VAL A 66 2.38 5.41 7.34
N GLU A 67 1.06 5.45 7.45
CA GLU A 67 0.20 6.41 6.74
C GLU A 67 0.50 7.85 7.17
N GLU A 68 0.58 8.12 8.48
CA GLU A 68 0.97 9.43 9.03
C GLU A 68 2.37 9.85 8.53
N MET A 69 3.32 8.92 8.46
CA MET A 69 4.65 9.17 7.91
C MET A 69 4.61 9.53 6.42
N PHE A 70 3.77 8.85 5.64
CA PHE A 70 3.55 9.16 4.23
C PHE A 70 2.94 10.56 4.08
N GLU A 71 1.81 10.83 4.75
CA GLU A 71 1.12 12.12 4.74
C GLU A 71 2.06 13.29 5.09
N ASN A 72 2.78 13.18 6.22
CA ASN A 72 3.70 14.21 6.66
C ASN A 72 4.86 14.41 5.66
N TYR A 73 5.31 13.34 4.99
CA TYR A 73 6.31 13.45 3.95
C TYR A 73 5.80 14.20 2.72
N ILE A 74 4.58 13.89 2.26
CA ILE A 74 3.93 14.61 1.14
C ILE A 74 3.75 16.09 1.51
N ALA A 75 3.20 16.38 2.69
CA ALA A 75 2.97 17.75 3.14
C ALA A 75 4.27 18.58 3.21
N ALA A 76 5.38 17.96 3.62
CA ALA A 76 6.69 18.63 3.68
C ALA A 76 7.26 19.01 2.30
N LYS A 77 6.71 18.50 1.19
CA LYS A 77 7.13 18.88 -0.16
C LYS A 77 6.67 20.26 -0.58
N ASN A 78 5.60 20.77 0.02
CA ASN A 78 5.02 22.08 -0.31
C ASN A 78 4.84 22.28 -1.84
N SER A 79 4.35 21.25 -2.54
CA SER A 79 4.26 21.20 -4.01
C SER A 79 2.90 21.63 -4.57
N GLY A 80 1.94 22.02 -3.71
CA GLY A 80 0.55 22.20 -4.12
C GLY A 80 -0.25 20.90 -4.25
N ILE A 81 0.41 19.74 -4.09
CA ILE A 81 -0.22 18.42 -4.00
C ILE A 81 -0.42 18.06 -2.53
N LYS A 82 -1.57 17.45 -2.20
CA LYS A 82 -1.88 16.96 -0.85
C LYS A 82 -2.29 15.50 -0.85
N TYR A 83 -1.96 14.83 0.24
CA TYR A 83 -2.57 13.56 0.63
C TYR A 83 -3.72 13.82 1.60
N MET A 84 -4.84 13.11 1.44
CA MET A 84 -5.94 13.07 2.41
C MET A 84 -6.26 11.61 2.71
N SER A 85 -6.08 11.20 3.96
CA SER A 85 -6.48 9.86 4.42
C SER A 85 -7.97 9.62 4.21
N TYR A 86 -8.34 8.40 3.84
CA TYR A 86 -9.73 7.94 3.82
C TYR A 86 -10.43 8.14 5.16
N ASP A 87 -9.69 8.03 6.27
CA ASP A 87 -10.23 8.21 7.62
C ASP A 87 -10.72 9.63 7.91
N VAL A 88 -10.28 10.63 7.13
CA VAL A 88 -10.71 12.02 7.29
C VAL A 88 -12.16 12.23 6.87
N PHE A 89 -12.65 11.51 5.86
CA PHE A 89 -13.96 11.75 5.25
C PHE A 89 -14.92 10.57 5.34
N ARG A 90 -14.46 9.39 5.76
CA ARG A 90 -15.34 8.22 5.95
C ARG A 90 -16.44 8.51 6.97
N ASN A 91 -17.64 8.00 6.71
CA ASN A 91 -18.82 8.23 7.55
C ASN A 91 -19.46 6.93 8.07
N ASP A 92 -18.74 5.81 7.95
CA ASP A 92 -19.19 4.47 8.36
C ASP A 92 -18.78 4.12 9.80
N ASN A 93 -18.33 5.12 10.58
CA ASN A 93 -17.84 4.95 11.95
C ASN A 93 -16.78 3.83 12.08
N TYR A 94 -15.89 3.73 11.09
CA TYR A 94 -14.80 2.75 11.05
C TYR A 94 -15.24 1.27 11.02
N SER A 95 -16.51 1.01 10.68
CA SER A 95 -17.08 -0.35 10.69
C SER A 95 -16.77 -1.17 9.44
N LYS A 96 -16.45 -0.53 8.31
CA LYS A 96 -16.10 -1.20 7.04
C LYS A 96 -14.60 -1.14 6.77
N HIS A 97 -14.13 -2.04 5.91
CA HIS A 97 -12.78 -1.96 5.38
C HIS A 97 -12.65 -0.72 4.48
N ALA A 98 -11.52 -0.02 4.62
CA ALA A 98 -11.18 1.06 3.72
C ALA A 98 -10.93 0.48 2.30
N PRO A 99 -11.52 1.06 1.25
CA PRO A 99 -11.29 0.59 -0.13
C PRO A 99 -9.89 0.93 -0.66
N PHE A 100 -9.24 1.93 -0.07
CA PHE A 100 -7.89 2.42 -0.31
C PHE A 100 -7.48 3.27 0.91
N ASP A 101 -6.21 3.66 1.03
CA ASP A 101 -5.71 4.38 2.21
C ASP A 101 -5.98 5.89 2.15
N GLY A 102 -5.86 6.53 0.99
CA GLY A 102 -6.24 7.93 0.83
C GLY A 102 -6.20 8.47 -0.60
N PHE A 103 -6.50 9.75 -0.75
CA PHE A 103 -6.40 10.49 -1.99
C PHE A 103 -5.07 11.24 -2.10
N LEU A 104 -4.54 11.35 -3.32
CA LEU A 104 -3.51 12.31 -3.69
C LEU A 104 -4.06 13.23 -4.79
N TYR A 105 -4.04 14.54 -4.56
CA TYR A 105 -4.68 15.51 -5.46
C TYR A 105 -3.99 16.87 -5.43
N ASP A 106 -4.14 17.64 -6.51
CA ASP A 106 -3.76 19.05 -6.54
C ASP A 106 -4.76 19.87 -5.70
N THR A 107 -4.26 20.72 -4.80
CA THR A 107 -5.06 21.59 -3.93
C THR A 107 -6.01 22.54 -4.65
N ARG A 108 -5.81 22.76 -5.96
CA ARG A 108 -6.68 23.56 -6.82
C ARG A 108 -7.77 22.74 -7.50
N SER A 109 -7.76 21.41 -7.33
CA SER A 109 -8.74 20.52 -7.96
C SER A 109 -10.16 20.87 -7.47
N PRO A 110 -11.10 21.15 -8.39
CA PRO A 110 -12.50 21.38 -8.02
C PRO A 110 -13.26 20.07 -7.77
N PHE A 111 -12.63 18.91 -8.00
CA PHE A 111 -13.30 17.61 -8.05
C PHE A 111 -13.19 16.79 -6.76
N LEU A 112 -12.45 17.26 -5.75
CA LEU A 112 -12.24 16.52 -4.51
C LEU A 112 -13.56 16.21 -3.79
N ASP A 113 -14.43 17.21 -3.61
CA ASP A 113 -15.68 17.04 -2.87
C ASP A 113 -16.64 16.09 -3.59
N GLU A 114 -16.73 16.16 -4.92
CA GLU A 114 -17.51 15.20 -5.71
C GLU A 114 -16.90 13.79 -5.63
N GLY A 115 -15.57 13.68 -5.68
CA GLY A 115 -14.87 12.41 -5.48
C GLY A 115 -15.17 11.77 -4.13
N ILE A 116 -15.14 12.55 -3.04
CA ILE A 116 -15.54 12.11 -1.70
C ILE A 116 -16.99 11.63 -1.70
N GLY A 117 -17.90 12.38 -2.34
CA GLY A 117 -19.32 12.03 -2.46
C GLY A 117 -19.54 10.67 -3.12
N ARG A 118 -18.87 10.43 -4.26
CA ARG A 118 -18.96 9.16 -5.01
C ARG A 118 -18.42 7.97 -4.21
N VAL A 119 -17.25 8.13 -3.59
CA VAL A 119 -16.66 7.08 -2.74
C VAL A 119 -17.57 6.74 -1.57
N THR A 120 -18.08 7.76 -0.89
CA THR A 120 -18.97 7.60 0.26
C THR A 120 -20.28 6.92 -0.13
N GLU A 121 -20.83 7.25 -1.29
CA GLU A 121 -22.05 6.62 -1.82
C GLU A 121 -21.83 5.12 -2.08
N ASP A 122 -20.75 4.75 -2.79
CA ASP A 122 -20.45 3.37 -3.11
C ASP A 122 -20.15 2.55 -1.85
N VAL A 123 -19.32 3.06 -0.93
CA VAL A 123 -19.01 2.41 0.35
C VAL A 123 -20.29 2.18 1.15
N ASN A 124 -21.20 3.15 1.21
CA ASN A 124 -22.43 3.02 1.98
C ASN A 124 -23.38 1.98 1.41
N LYS A 125 -23.42 1.83 0.08
CA LYS A 125 -24.22 0.81 -0.61
C LYS A 125 -23.64 -0.61 -0.50
N HIS A 126 -22.38 -0.76 -0.11
CA HIS A 126 -21.72 -2.07 -0.03
C HIS A 126 -21.37 -2.48 1.40
N ASN A 127 -21.75 -3.70 1.80
CA ASN A 127 -21.52 -4.20 3.17
C ASN A 127 -20.03 -4.25 3.57
N TYR A 128 -19.17 -4.51 2.59
CA TYR A 128 -17.71 -4.62 2.79
C TYR A 128 -16.92 -3.37 2.39
N GLY A 129 -17.59 -2.24 2.07
CA GLY A 129 -16.91 -0.99 1.70
C GLY A 129 -16.18 -1.03 0.35
N LYS A 130 -16.73 -1.74 -0.65
CA LYS A 130 -16.14 -1.78 -1.99
C LYS A 130 -16.59 -0.58 -2.82
N LEU A 131 -15.71 -0.13 -3.71
CA LEU A 131 -16.03 0.81 -4.77
C LEU A 131 -16.36 0.10 -6.07
N LYS A 132 -17.09 0.80 -6.93
CA LYS A 132 -17.30 0.39 -8.31
C LYS A 132 -16.13 0.80 -9.19
N ASP A 133 -15.97 0.08 -10.30
CA ASP A 133 -14.93 0.35 -11.29
C ASP A 133 -15.11 1.75 -11.92
N GLU A 134 -16.36 2.20 -12.10
CA GLU A 134 -16.67 3.53 -12.64
C GLU A 134 -16.23 4.66 -11.71
N THR A 135 -16.28 4.45 -10.39
CA THR A 135 -15.83 5.44 -9.41
C THR A 135 -14.32 5.61 -9.46
N PHE A 136 -13.56 4.51 -9.55
CA PHE A 136 -12.11 4.59 -9.79
C PHE A 136 -11.78 5.30 -11.09
N ALA A 137 -12.44 4.93 -12.20
CA ALA A 137 -12.20 5.55 -13.49
C ALA A 137 -12.49 7.07 -13.48
N TRP A 138 -13.58 7.48 -12.84
CA TRP A 138 -13.94 8.90 -12.68
C TRP A 138 -12.89 9.66 -11.86
N LEU A 139 -12.44 9.08 -10.74
CA LEU A 139 -11.42 9.69 -9.88
C LEU A 139 -10.11 9.91 -10.64
N THR A 140 -9.62 8.88 -11.35
CA THR A 140 -8.43 8.97 -12.21
C THR A 140 -8.59 10.06 -13.27
N SER A 141 -9.73 10.12 -13.98
CA SER A 141 -9.93 11.08 -15.07
C SER A 141 -10.04 12.54 -14.61
N HIS A 142 -10.23 12.78 -13.31
CA HIS A 142 -10.34 14.11 -12.71
C HIS A 142 -9.14 14.45 -11.83
N HIS A 143 -8.03 13.71 -11.96
CA HIS A 143 -6.78 13.93 -11.21
C HIS A 143 -6.96 13.89 -9.68
N VAL A 144 -7.89 13.06 -9.20
CA VAL A 144 -8.05 12.71 -7.79
C VAL A 144 -7.59 11.27 -7.63
N TYR A 145 -6.31 11.06 -7.34
CA TYR A 145 -5.71 9.74 -7.40
C TYR A 145 -5.91 8.95 -6.12
N THR A 146 -6.20 7.66 -6.26
CA THR A 146 -6.33 6.74 -5.13
C THR A 146 -4.96 6.14 -4.78
N VAL A 147 -4.63 6.10 -3.48
CA VAL A 147 -3.35 5.61 -2.96
C VAL A 147 -3.57 4.41 -2.04
N GLU A 148 -2.81 3.34 -2.28
CA GLU A 148 -2.67 2.18 -1.40
C GLU A 148 -1.24 2.16 -0.80
N ILE A 149 -1.16 2.14 0.52
CA ILE A 149 0.03 2.16 1.36
C ILE A 149 0.13 0.83 2.10
N LYS A 150 0.90 -0.09 1.53
CA LYS A 150 1.12 -1.39 2.17
C LYS A 150 2.23 -1.33 3.23
N SER A 151 1.88 -1.39 4.51
CA SER A 151 2.88 -1.62 5.57
C SER A 151 3.26 -3.11 5.68
N SER A 152 4.54 -3.43 5.83
CA SER A 152 5.06 -4.80 5.93
C SER A 152 6.11 -4.94 7.02
N LYS A 153 6.08 -6.01 7.80
CA LYS A 153 7.20 -6.36 8.69
C LYS A 153 8.40 -6.78 7.82
N ILE A 154 9.62 -6.38 8.20
CA ILE A 154 10.83 -6.85 7.52
C ILE A 154 10.99 -8.35 7.79
N PRO A 155 11.06 -9.20 6.75
CA PRO A 155 11.35 -10.62 6.91
C PRO A 155 12.74 -10.86 7.47
N GLU A 156 12.90 -11.86 8.35
CA GLU A 156 14.16 -12.13 9.05
C GLU A 156 15.37 -12.25 8.11
N LYS A 157 15.19 -12.91 6.97
CA LYS A 157 16.24 -13.11 5.95
C LYS A 157 16.70 -11.83 5.24
N ASP A 158 15.97 -10.73 5.38
CA ASP A 158 16.32 -9.46 4.75
C ASP A 158 17.19 -8.58 5.68
N TYR A 159 17.32 -8.93 6.96
CA TYR A 159 18.30 -8.29 7.84
C TYR A 159 19.72 -8.77 7.50
N PRO A 160 20.72 -7.86 7.43
CA PRO A 160 22.10 -8.23 7.24
C PRO A 160 22.63 -9.15 8.37
N HIS A 161 23.20 -10.30 8.02
CA HIS A 161 23.74 -11.29 8.98
C HIS A 161 25.18 -11.00 9.45
N GLN A 162 25.70 -9.80 9.23
CA GLN A 162 27.08 -9.45 9.57
C GLN A 162 27.19 -9.19 11.09
N LYS A 163 27.88 -10.10 11.80
CA LYS A 163 27.93 -10.18 13.28
C LYS A 163 28.46 -8.94 14.01
N ASN A 164 29.12 -7.99 13.32
CA ASN A 164 29.81 -6.85 13.93
C ASN A 164 29.30 -5.47 13.47
N LEU A 165 28.19 -5.42 12.72
CA LEU A 165 27.60 -4.14 12.35
C LEU A 165 26.55 -3.72 13.37
N ASP A 166 26.69 -2.50 13.92
CA ASP A 166 25.64 -1.87 14.71
C ASP A 166 24.39 -1.68 13.85
N PHE A 167 23.23 -2.09 14.36
CA PHE A 167 21.94 -1.93 13.68
C PHE A 167 21.68 -0.48 13.28
N ASN A 168 22.09 0.48 14.13
CA ASN A 168 21.91 1.91 13.87
C ASN A 168 22.95 2.47 12.89
N SER A 169 23.98 1.69 12.53
CA SER A 169 24.99 2.11 11.55
C SER A 169 24.40 2.25 10.16
N TRP A 170 24.96 3.20 9.41
CA TRP A 170 24.50 3.49 8.05
C TRP A 170 24.73 2.32 7.10
N GLU A 171 25.82 1.59 7.28
CA GLU A 171 26.17 0.38 6.54
C GLU A 171 25.12 -0.72 6.73
N TYR A 172 24.63 -0.90 7.96
CA TYR A 172 23.57 -1.86 8.25
C TYR A 172 22.25 -1.46 7.59
N GLN A 173 21.86 -0.20 7.73
CA GLN A 173 20.65 0.36 7.13
C GLN A 173 20.66 0.26 5.59
N LYS A 174 21.82 0.48 4.96
CA LYS A 174 22.03 0.23 3.53
C LYS A 174 21.83 -1.23 3.14
N GLY A 175 22.35 -2.15 3.96
CA GLY A 175 22.17 -3.58 3.76
C GLY A 175 20.69 -3.99 3.75
N ILE A 176 19.90 -3.45 4.69
CA ILE A 176 18.45 -3.67 4.74
C ILE A 176 17.80 -3.16 3.44
N VAL A 177 18.03 -1.90 3.06
CA VAL A 177 17.44 -1.32 1.85
C VAL A 177 17.78 -2.13 0.60
N LYS A 178 19.05 -2.57 0.45
CA LYS A 178 19.48 -3.41 -0.66
C LYS A 178 18.73 -4.75 -0.71
N ASN A 179 18.46 -5.37 0.43
CA ASN A 179 17.73 -6.63 0.48
C ASN A 179 16.24 -6.43 0.21
N LEU A 180 15.63 -5.39 0.78
CA LEU A 180 14.21 -5.10 0.57
C LEU A 180 13.89 -4.69 -0.89
N LYS A 181 14.82 -4.04 -1.61
CA LYS A 181 14.67 -3.74 -3.04
C LYS A 181 14.53 -4.99 -3.94
N LYS A 182 14.87 -6.18 -3.44
CA LYS A 182 14.68 -7.46 -4.14
C LYS A 182 13.26 -8.03 -3.99
N ARG A 183 12.41 -7.37 -3.19
CA ARG A 183 11.00 -7.73 -3.01
C ARG A 183 10.15 -7.04 -4.09
N ASP A 184 8.85 -7.34 -4.05
CA ASP A 184 7.87 -6.83 -5.00
C ASP A 184 6.81 -5.97 -4.32
N PHE A 185 6.28 -5.00 -5.05
CA PHE A 185 4.91 -4.52 -4.87
C PHE A 185 3.95 -5.60 -5.34
N PHE A 186 2.72 -5.59 -4.83
CA PHE A 186 1.74 -6.56 -5.28
C PHE A 186 0.29 -6.11 -5.08
N VAL A 187 -0.56 -6.56 -5.99
CA VAL A 187 -2.01 -6.32 -5.98
C VAL A 187 -2.75 -7.63 -6.18
N TYR A 188 -3.96 -7.72 -5.62
CA TYR A 188 -4.80 -8.89 -5.82
C TYR A 188 -5.41 -8.87 -7.22
N PRO A 189 -5.40 -9.99 -7.95
CA PRO A 189 -6.22 -10.15 -9.15
C PRO A 189 -7.72 -10.01 -8.82
N LYS A 190 -8.50 -9.59 -9.81
CA LYS A 190 -9.96 -9.42 -9.77
C LYS A 190 -10.65 -10.78 -9.68
N TYR A 191 -10.25 -11.75 -10.50
CA TYR A 191 -11.00 -12.99 -10.67
C TYR A 191 -10.64 -14.12 -9.69
N ASN A 192 -9.43 -14.16 -9.11
CA ASN A 192 -9.09 -15.23 -8.17
C ASN A 192 -7.94 -14.88 -7.21
N ARG A 193 -8.24 -14.83 -5.92
CA ARG A 193 -7.27 -14.47 -4.88
C ARG A 193 -6.74 -15.66 -4.08
N THR A 194 -7.31 -16.87 -4.22
CA THR A 194 -7.22 -17.96 -3.24
C THR A 194 -6.74 -19.30 -3.82
N ASN A 195 -6.39 -19.37 -5.11
CA ASN A 195 -5.99 -20.62 -5.77
C ASN A 195 -4.49 -20.74 -6.08
N GLY A 196 -3.64 -20.24 -5.19
CA GLY A 196 -2.17 -20.26 -5.33
C GLY A 196 -1.51 -21.65 -5.30
N ARG A 197 -2.30 -22.73 -5.18
CA ARG A 197 -1.84 -24.12 -5.41
C ARG A 197 -1.87 -24.55 -6.87
N SER A 198 -2.57 -23.81 -7.72
CA SER A 198 -2.76 -24.13 -9.13
C SER A 198 -2.45 -22.97 -10.05
N ILE A 199 -2.33 -21.75 -9.51
CA ILE A 199 -1.96 -20.55 -10.26
C ILE A 199 -0.61 -20.09 -9.76
N HIS A 200 0.45 -20.42 -10.51
CA HIS A 200 1.83 -20.10 -10.16
C HIS A 200 2.43 -19.00 -11.03
N ASP A 201 1.87 -18.79 -12.21
CA ASP A 201 2.28 -17.73 -13.13
C ASP A 201 1.08 -17.12 -13.88
N PHE A 202 1.38 -16.19 -14.79
CA PHE A 202 0.35 -15.48 -15.55
C PHE A 202 -0.34 -16.38 -16.58
N SER A 203 0.32 -17.42 -17.08
CA SER A 203 -0.28 -18.39 -18.01
C SER A 203 -1.33 -19.24 -17.30
N ASP A 204 -1.02 -19.72 -16.10
CA ASP A 204 -2.00 -20.42 -15.25
C ASP A 204 -3.20 -19.53 -14.94
N TYR A 205 -2.94 -18.23 -14.69
CA TYR A 205 -3.98 -17.25 -14.41
C TYR A 205 -4.89 -17.03 -15.61
N ILE A 206 -4.33 -16.86 -16.81
CA ILE A 206 -5.07 -16.79 -18.08
C ILE A 206 -5.96 -18.02 -18.24
N ASN A 207 -5.39 -19.21 -18.08
CA ASN A 207 -6.13 -20.46 -18.20
C ASN A 207 -7.29 -20.49 -17.20
N TYR A 208 -7.06 -20.14 -15.94
CA TYR A 208 -8.11 -20.09 -14.94
C TYR A 208 -9.27 -19.16 -15.35
N VAL A 209 -8.96 -17.94 -15.81
CA VAL A 209 -10.00 -16.96 -16.18
C VAL A 209 -10.76 -17.37 -17.44
N GLN A 210 -10.09 -18.02 -18.41
CA GLN A 210 -10.76 -18.58 -19.58
C GLN A 210 -11.86 -19.59 -19.19
N HIS A 211 -11.60 -20.43 -18.19
CA HIS A 211 -12.59 -21.40 -17.70
C HIS A 211 -13.80 -20.77 -17.00
N LEU A 212 -13.73 -19.49 -16.61
CA LEU A 212 -14.88 -18.77 -16.07
C LEU A 212 -15.87 -18.35 -17.16
N ASN A 213 -15.50 -18.46 -18.44
CA ASN A 213 -16.33 -18.08 -19.60
C ASN A 213 -16.86 -16.64 -19.53
N ILE A 214 -16.05 -15.72 -19.02
CA ILE A 214 -16.39 -14.30 -18.91
C ILE A 214 -16.18 -13.62 -20.27
N PRO A 215 -17.16 -12.88 -20.80
CA PRO A 215 -16.99 -12.15 -22.04
C PRO A 215 -16.14 -10.89 -21.81
N PHE A 216 -15.13 -10.70 -22.65
CA PHE A 216 -14.28 -9.50 -22.65
C PHE A 216 -14.50 -8.70 -23.94
N LYS A 217 -14.25 -7.39 -23.88
CA LYS A 217 -14.18 -6.55 -25.08
C LYS A 217 -12.81 -6.75 -25.74
N GLY A 218 -12.80 -6.89 -27.07
CA GLY A 218 -11.55 -7.09 -27.82
C GLY A 218 -11.02 -8.53 -27.73
N ASP A 219 -9.72 -8.70 -27.96
CA ASP A 219 -9.08 -9.99 -27.74
C ASP A 219 -9.03 -10.33 -26.24
N PHE A 220 -8.98 -11.63 -25.94
CA PHE A 220 -9.09 -12.12 -24.57
C PHE A 220 -8.04 -11.52 -23.63
N ILE A 221 -6.79 -11.40 -24.08
CA ILE A 221 -5.69 -10.96 -23.22
C ILE A 221 -5.79 -9.46 -22.95
N THR A 222 -6.02 -8.65 -23.99
CA THR A 222 -6.20 -7.21 -23.83
C THR A 222 -7.41 -6.90 -22.95
N GLY A 223 -8.55 -7.54 -23.22
CA GLY A 223 -9.76 -7.34 -22.43
C GLY A 223 -9.65 -7.82 -20.97
N LEU A 224 -8.92 -8.92 -20.72
CA LEU A 224 -8.60 -9.37 -19.36
C LEU A 224 -7.76 -8.33 -18.61
N LEU A 225 -6.69 -7.83 -19.23
CA LEU A 225 -5.81 -6.85 -18.60
C LEU A 225 -6.52 -5.52 -18.36
N ASP A 226 -7.39 -5.08 -19.27
CA ASP A 226 -8.22 -3.89 -19.09
C ASP A 226 -9.17 -4.06 -17.89
N GLU A 227 -9.86 -5.19 -17.80
CA GLU A 227 -10.73 -5.49 -16.66
C GLU A 227 -9.98 -5.63 -15.33
N GLU A 228 -8.74 -6.14 -15.35
CA GLU A 228 -7.87 -6.19 -14.18
C GLU A 228 -7.35 -4.81 -13.75
N ARG A 229 -7.13 -3.88 -14.69
CA ARG A 229 -6.77 -2.49 -14.37
C ARG A 229 -7.91 -1.74 -13.69
N LEU A 230 -9.15 -2.03 -14.12
CA LEU A 230 -10.35 -1.45 -13.51
C LEU A 230 -10.46 -1.82 -12.03
N GLY A 231 -10.89 -0.86 -11.22
CA GLY A 231 -11.08 -1.07 -9.79
C GLY A 231 -9.80 -1.18 -8.95
N LYS A 232 -8.64 -0.79 -9.50
CA LYS A 232 -7.36 -0.70 -8.77
C LYS A 232 -7.05 0.74 -8.39
N CYS A 233 -6.32 0.90 -7.28
CA CYS A 233 -5.80 2.20 -6.88
C CYS A 233 -4.83 2.71 -7.94
N ASP A 234 -4.68 4.02 -8.07
CA ASP A 234 -3.77 4.61 -9.07
C ASP A 234 -2.30 4.46 -8.66
N ILE A 235 -2.03 4.63 -7.37
CA ILE A 235 -0.68 4.67 -6.80
C ILE A 235 -0.55 3.61 -5.72
N TYR A 236 0.53 2.83 -5.78
CA TYR A 236 0.88 1.87 -4.75
C TYR A 236 2.24 2.21 -4.16
N THR A 237 2.31 2.26 -2.84
CA THR A 237 3.57 2.26 -2.11
C THR A 237 3.62 1.11 -1.10
N ARG A 238 4.83 0.68 -0.77
CA ARG A 238 5.10 -0.41 0.16
C ARG A 238 6.20 0.02 1.09
N ILE A 239 5.89 -0.03 2.38
CA ILE A 239 6.73 0.51 3.43
C ILE A 239 7.04 -0.62 4.40
N PHE A 240 8.31 -0.96 4.52
CA PHE A 240 8.75 -1.99 5.46
C PHE A 240 9.04 -1.36 6.81
N VAL A 241 8.72 -2.07 7.89
CA VAL A 241 8.84 -1.54 9.25
C VAL A 241 9.70 -2.46 10.10
N ASP A 242 10.72 -1.88 10.74
CA ASP A 242 11.34 -2.45 11.93
C ASP A 242 10.73 -1.83 13.19
N LYS A 243 10.30 -2.70 14.11
CA LYS A 243 9.90 -2.32 15.47
C LYS A 243 10.73 -3.06 16.53
N LYS A 244 11.71 -3.88 16.15
CA LYS A 244 12.32 -4.84 17.09
C LYS A 244 13.68 -4.37 17.61
N HIS A 245 14.47 -3.74 16.76
CA HIS A 245 15.92 -3.67 16.99
C HIS A 245 16.41 -2.33 17.55
N SER A 246 15.53 -1.34 17.70
CA SER A 246 15.86 -0.04 18.31
C SER A 246 14.75 0.48 19.21
N ASP A 247 14.97 1.62 19.87
CA ASP A 247 13.97 2.41 20.57
C ASP A 247 13.06 3.22 19.61
N HIS A 248 13.26 3.08 18.30
CA HIS A 248 12.46 3.68 17.26
C HIS A 248 11.64 2.63 16.50
N LEU A 249 10.51 3.07 15.95
CA LEU A 249 9.91 2.45 14.79
C LEU A 249 10.61 3.05 13.56
N ILE A 250 11.17 2.19 12.72
CA ILE A 250 11.89 2.58 11.51
C ILE A 250 11.10 2.11 10.31
N ALA A 251 10.70 3.04 9.45
CA ALA A 251 9.99 2.78 8.22
C ALA A 251 10.90 2.99 7.01
N TYR A 252 10.94 2.01 6.10
CA TYR A 252 11.71 2.01 4.87
C TYR A 252 10.74 2.12 3.70
N MET A 253 10.63 3.34 3.15
CA MET A 253 9.78 3.64 1.99
C MET A 253 10.66 3.59 0.75
N LEU A 254 10.40 2.62 -0.13
CA LEU A 254 11.33 2.26 -1.20
C LEU A 254 10.95 2.80 -2.58
N GLY A 255 9.88 3.59 -2.66
CA GLY A 255 9.36 4.15 -3.89
C GLY A 255 7.86 3.98 -4.01
N TYR A 256 7.35 4.21 -5.21
CA TYR A 256 5.96 3.93 -5.58
C TYR A 256 5.89 3.36 -7.00
N VAL A 257 4.75 2.76 -7.31
CA VAL A 257 4.45 2.23 -8.64
C VAL A 257 3.03 2.65 -9.02
N LEU A 258 2.83 2.95 -10.30
CA LEU A 258 1.51 3.24 -10.87
C LEU A 258 0.81 1.94 -11.26
N LYS A 259 -0.52 1.93 -11.21
CA LYS A 259 -1.32 0.72 -11.46
C LYS A 259 -0.99 0.00 -12.77
N ASP A 260 -0.76 0.76 -13.84
CA ASP A 260 -0.54 0.19 -15.18
C ASP A 260 0.74 -0.65 -15.24
N SER A 261 1.75 -0.33 -14.43
CA SER A 261 3.00 -1.08 -14.39
C SER A 261 2.84 -2.55 -13.97
N PHE A 262 1.77 -2.90 -13.24
CA PHE A 262 1.48 -4.30 -12.91
C PHE A 262 0.97 -5.11 -14.12
N PHE A 263 0.48 -4.44 -15.16
CA PHE A 263 -0.27 -5.04 -16.25
C PHE A 263 0.40 -4.87 -17.63
N ASP A 264 1.41 -4.00 -17.75
CA ASP A 264 2.20 -3.87 -18.99
C ASP A 264 3.05 -5.11 -19.29
N ASN A 265 3.60 -5.72 -18.24
CA ASN A 265 4.28 -7.01 -18.31
C ASN A 265 3.88 -7.85 -17.08
N PRO A 266 2.68 -8.46 -17.11
CA PRO A 266 2.05 -9.05 -15.94
C PRO A 266 2.86 -10.23 -15.43
N TYR A 267 3.18 -10.16 -14.14
CA TYR A 267 3.88 -11.23 -13.43
C TYR A 267 3.04 -11.65 -12.24
N ILE A 268 2.75 -12.96 -12.15
CA ILE A 268 2.00 -13.54 -11.04
C ILE A 268 2.98 -14.24 -10.09
N ILE A 269 2.76 -14.06 -8.79
CA ILE A 269 3.47 -14.78 -7.73
C ILE A 269 2.50 -15.38 -6.71
N ASN A 270 3.00 -16.40 -6.01
CA ASN A 270 2.44 -16.83 -4.74
C ASN A 270 3.36 -16.43 -3.60
N MET A 271 2.78 -16.07 -2.45
CA MET A 271 3.57 -15.74 -1.27
C MET A 271 3.91 -16.99 -0.47
N PRO A 272 5.19 -17.26 -0.17
CA PRO A 272 5.58 -18.44 0.59
C PRO A 272 5.01 -18.38 2.02
N GLY A 273 4.39 -19.46 2.47
CA GLY A 273 3.94 -19.63 3.86
C GLY A 273 2.61 -20.36 4.00
N LYS A 274 2.37 -20.98 5.16
CA LYS A 274 1.10 -21.69 5.44
C LYS A 274 -0.13 -20.77 5.36
N LYS A 275 0.04 -19.48 5.63
CA LYS A 275 -1.01 -18.44 5.67
C LYS A 275 -1.35 -17.86 4.29
N SER A 276 -0.39 -17.81 3.37
CA SER A 276 -0.48 -17.08 2.09
C SER A 276 -0.15 -17.95 0.88
N GLY A 277 0.14 -19.23 1.06
CA GLY A 277 0.49 -20.16 -0.02
C GLY A 277 -0.66 -20.41 -1.01
N ASN A 278 -1.89 -20.07 -0.61
CA ASN A 278 -3.04 -20.06 -1.50
C ASN A 278 -3.30 -18.68 -2.13
N ALA A 279 -2.59 -17.63 -1.73
CA ALA A 279 -2.83 -16.30 -2.26
C ALA A 279 -2.12 -16.10 -3.61
N VAL A 280 -2.83 -15.45 -4.54
CA VAL A 280 -2.34 -15.12 -5.88
C VAL A 280 -2.22 -13.60 -5.98
N TYR A 281 -1.15 -13.11 -6.58
CA TYR A 281 -0.87 -11.69 -6.71
C TYR A 281 -0.28 -11.36 -8.07
N PHE A 282 -0.70 -10.23 -8.67
CA PHE A 282 0.14 -9.52 -9.62
C PHE A 282 1.27 -8.83 -8.85
N ALA A 283 2.49 -8.92 -9.36
CA ALA A 283 3.67 -8.40 -8.70
C ALA A 283 4.48 -7.49 -9.62
N PHE A 284 5.11 -6.49 -9.01
CA PHE A 284 6.01 -5.58 -9.69
C PHE A 284 7.30 -5.39 -8.86
N PRO A 285 8.49 -5.56 -9.43
CA PRO A 285 9.74 -5.49 -8.66
C PRO A 285 9.98 -4.12 -8.02
N ILE A 286 10.29 -4.08 -6.72
CA ILE A 286 10.59 -2.82 -6.03
C ILE A 286 11.80 -2.12 -6.63
N SER A 287 12.78 -2.88 -7.11
CA SER A 287 13.96 -2.36 -7.80
C SER A 287 13.66 -1.51 -9.04
N LYS A 288 12.46 -1.63 -9.63
CA LYS A 288 12.02 -0.87 -10.81
C LYS A 288 11.08 0.29 -10.49
N ALA A 289 10.77 0.52 -9.22
CA ALA A 289 9.81 1.55 -8.84
C ALA A 289 10.35 2.98 -8.97
N HIS A 290 9.41 3.91 -9.14
CA HIS A 290 9.67 5.33 -9.17
C HIS A 290 10.13 5.80 -7.79
N HIS A 291 10.99 6.81 -7.77
CA HIS A 291 11.48 7.42 -6.53
C HIS A 291 10.37 8.22 -5.91
N ILE A 292 10.15 8.09 -4.60
CA ILE A 292 9.06 8.81 -3.94
C ILE A 292 9.20 10.34 -4.05
N ASP A 293 10.42 10.86 -4.16
CA ASP A 293 10.66 12.28 -4.44
C ASP A 293 10.04 12.75 -5.78
N ALA A 294 9.90 11.86 -6.76
CA ALA A 294 9.34 12.16 -8.08
C ALA A 294 7.81 12.15 -8.10
N LEU A 295 7.13 11.66 -7.06
CA LEU A 295 5.66 11.51 -7.05
C LEU A 295 4.92 12.83 -7.30
N MET A 296 5.48 13.96 -6.84
CA MET A 296 4.88 15.29 -6.99
C MET A 296 5.10 15.90 -8.39
N MET A 297 5.90 15.25 -9.24
CA MET A 297 6.29 15.73 -10.56
C MET A 297 6.16 14.63 -11.62
N ASP A 298 5.44 13.55 -11.30
CA ASP A 298 5.26 12.44 -12.22
C ASP A 298 4.36 12.89 -13.38
N GLY A 299 4.88 12.84 -14.61
CA GLY A 299 4.17 13.33 -15.80
C GLY A 299 3.01 12.45 -16.27
N VAL A 300 2.80 11.29 -15.65
CA VAL A 300 1.56 10.51 -15.84
C VAL A 300 0.46 11.04 -14.91
N LEU A 301 0.82 11.56 -13.74
CA LEU A 301 -0.12 12.04 -12.73
C LEU A 301 -0.48 13.54 -12.89
N TRP A 302 0.46 14.40 -13.28
CA TRP A 302 0.28 15.87 -13.31
C TRP A 302 0.62 16.46 -14.68
#